data_AF-A0A3D3UER2-F1
#
_entry.id   AF-A0A3D3UER2-F1
#
_cell.length_a   1.000
_cell.length_b   1.000
_cell.length_c   1.000
_cell.angle_alpha   90.00
_cell.angle_beta   90.00
_cell.angle_gamma   90.00
#
_symmetry.space_group_name_H-M   'P 1'
#
loop_
_entity.id
_entity.type
_entity.pdbx_description
1 polymer ?
#
loop_
_entity_poly.entity_id
_entity_poly.type
_entity_poly.pdbx_seq_one_letter_code
_entity_poly.pdbx_strand_id
1 'polypeptide(L)' 'DDVPLLAVLPGSRQSEVDRLLPVFGQAIALLHAQFPQLHLFCATVDSVAETVTETAADWGCPVIFAADA' A
#
# COMPACT_ATOMS: atom_id res chain seq x y z
N ASP A 1 22.30 -3.43 3.86
CA ASP A 1 21.47 -4.41 4.58
C ASP A 1 20.11 -4.48 3.94
N ASP A 2 19.53 -5.68 3.91
CA ASP A 2 18.22 -5.93 3.30
C ASP A 2 17.10 -5.55 4.29
N VAL A 3 16.01 -4.98 3.76
CA VAL A 3 14.80 -4.62 4.53
C VAL A 3 13.60 -5.42 4.04
N PRO A 4 12.65 -5.81 4.91
CA PRO A 4 11.41 -6.45 4.47
C PRO A 4 10.62 -5.53 3.54
N LEU A 5 10.18 -6.05 2.39
CA LEU A 5 9.35 -5.35 1.41
C LEU A 5 8.03 -6.10 1.21
N LEU A 6 6.90 -5.44 1.43
CA LEU A 6 5.57 -5.98 1.18
C LEU A 6 4.98 -5.37 -0.10
N ALA A 7 4.58 -6.24 -1.03
CA ALA A 7 3.79 -5.82 -2.19
C ALA A 7 2.31 -5.68 -1.80
N VAL A 8 1.73 -4.51 -2.09
CA VAL A 8 0.33 -4.18 -1.87
C VAL A 8 -0.33 -3.92 -3.21
N LEU A 9 -1.38 -4.67 -3.53
CA LEU A 9 -2.08 -4.61 -4.82
C LEU A 9 -3.58 -4.36 -4.54
N PRO A 10 -4.01 -3.08 -4.43
CA PRO A 10 -5.38 -2.70 -4.02
C PRO A 10 -6.49 -3.10 -4.98
N GLY A 11 -6.13 -3.51 -6.20
CA GLY A 11 -7.05 -3.85 -7.27
C GLY A 11 -7.01 -2.81 -8.38
N SER A 12 -7.75 -3.10 -9.46
CA SER A 12 -7.83 -2.23 -10.64
C SER A 12 -9.14 -1.45 -10.69
N ARG A 13 -10.13 -1.85 -9.89
CA ARG A 13 -11.48 -1.29 -9.89
C ARG A 13 -11.70 -0.46 -8.63
N GLN A 14 -12.39 0.67 -8.77
CA GLN A 14 -12.75 1.51 -7.63
C GLN A 14 -13.42 0.73 -6.49
N SER A 15 -14.36 -0.16 -6.81
CA SER A 15 -15.05 -0.98 -5.80
C SER A 15 -14.15 -1.95 -5.03
N GLU A 16 -13.03 -2.37 -5.62
CA GLU A 16 -12.03 -3.20 -4.93
C GLU A 16 -11.25 -2.32 -3.95
N VAL A 17 -10.79 -1.18 -4.43
CA VAL A 17 -9.99 -0.19 -3.69
C VAL A 17 -10.75 0.33 -2.47
N ASP A 18 -11.99 0.79 -2.66
CA ASP A 18 -12.84 1.30 -1.58
C ASP A 18 -13.04 0.27 -0.46
N ARG A 19 -13.17 -1.00 -0.84
CA ARG A 19 -13.41 -2.10 0.10
C ARG A 19 -12.12 -2.57 0.80
N LEU A 20 -11.00 -2.60 0.08
CA LEU A 20 -9.78 -3.26 0.52
C LEU A 20 -8.76 -2.33 1.17
N LEU A 21 -8.69 -1.05 0.77
CA LEU A 21 -7.72 -0.12 1.35
C LEU A 21 -7.80 0.00 2.87
N PRO A 22 -8.99 0.09 3.50
CA PRO A 22 -9.07 0.13 4.96
C PRO A 22 -8.55 -1.15 5.63
N VAL A 23 -8.79 -2.31 5.00
CA VAL A 23 -8.35 -3.62 5.49
C VAL A 23 -6.83 -3.75 5.35
N PHE A 24 -6.26 -3.27 4.24
CA PHE A 24 -4.82 -3.23 4.03
C PHE A 24 -4.12 -2.34 5.05
N GLY A 25 -4.64 -1.15 5.33
CA GLY A 25 -4.08 -0.29 6.39
C GLY A 25 -4.02 -0.98 7.75
N GLN A 26 -5.07 -1.71 8.13
CA GLN A 26 -5.09 -2.49 9.39
C GLN A 26 -4.04 -3.60 9.38
N ALA A 27 -3.93 -4.35 8.29
CA ALA A 27 -2.93 -5.42 8.16
C ALA A 27 -1.50 -4.86 8.22
N ILE A 28 -1.25 -3.74 7.55
CA ILE A 28 0.05 -3.06 7.54
C ILE A 28 0.42 -2.57 8.93
N ALA A 29 -0.52 -1.99 9.69
CA ALA A 29 -0.26 -1.57 11.07
C ALA A 29 0.20 -2.74 11.96
N LEU A 30 -0.45 -3.91 11.82
CA LEU A 30 -0.06 -5.13 12.54
C LEU A 30 1.31 -5.68 12.11
N LEU A 31 1.64 -5.57 10.82
CA LEU A 31 2.93 -6.00 10.28
C LEU A 31 4.05 -5.04 10.67
N HIS A 32 3.81 -3.73 10.63
CA HIS A 32 4.80 -2.72 11.00
C HIS A 32 5.17 -2.81 12.49
N ALA A 33 4.21 -3.16 13.36
CA ALA A 33 4.50 -3.43 14.76
C ALA A 33 5.45 -4.63 14.97
N GLN A 34 5.44 -5.62 14.06
CA GLN A 34 6.33 -6.78 14.09
C GLN A 34 7.64 -6.56 13.33
N PHE A 35 7.59 -5.75 12.28
CA PHE A 35 8.70 -5.41 11.40
C PHE A 35 8.84 -3.89 11.29
N PRO A 36 9.52 -3.23 12.24
CA PRO A 36 9.64 -1.76 12.25
C PRO A 36 10.41 -1.16 11.06
N GLN A 37 11.09 -1.99 10.27
CA GLN A 37 11.80 -1.60 9.04
C GLN A 37 11.03 -1.99 7.77
N LEU A 38 9.74 -2.32 7.90
CA LEU A 38 8.90 -2.73 6.77
C LEU A 38 8.73 -1.58 5.78
N HIS A 39 9.06 -1.84 4.53
CA HIS A 39 8.76 -0.95 3.41
C HIS A 39 7.64 -1.54 2.56
N LEU A 40 6.89 -0.68 1.88
CA LEU A 40 5.78 -1.08 1.03
C LEU A 40 6.09 -0.78 -0.43
N PHE A 41 5.71 -1.69 -1.31
CA PHE A 41 5.63 -1.46 -2.75
C PHE A 41 4.16 -1.54 -3.15
N CYS A 42 3.60 -0.44 -3.64
CA CYS A 42 2.20 -0.38 -4.04
C CYS A 42 2.10 -0.31 -5.57
N ALA A 43 1.48 -1.32 -6.17
CA ALA A 43 1.17 -1.34 -7.59
C ALA A 43 -0.32 -1.04 -7.79
N THR A 44 -0.61 -0.04 -8.60
CA THR A 44 -1.97 0.42 -8.89
C THR A 44 -2.06 0.89 -10.35
N VAL A 45 -3.28 1.12 -10.83
CA VAL A 45 -3.55 1.65 -12.18
C VAL A 45 -4.02 3.10 -12.09
N ASP A 46 -3.83 3.88 -13.15
CA ASP A 46 -4.17 5.31 -13.22
C ASP A 46 -5.55 5.66 -12.66
N SER A 47 -6.58 4.86 -12.97
CA SER A 47 -7.97 5.14 -12.60
C SER A 47 -8.22 5.18 -11.09
N VAL A 48 -7.33 4.59 -10.29
CA VAL A 48 -7.46 4.54 -8.82
C VAL A 48 -6.18 5.03 -8.11
N ALA A 49 -5.21 5.55 -8.86
CA ALA A 49 -3.90 5.92 -8.33
C ALA A 49 -4.00 6.98 -7.23
N GLU A 50 -4.78 8.03 -7.45
CA GLU A 50 -4.99 9.12 -6.48
C GLU A 50 -5.51 8.58 -5.14
N THR A 51 -6.66 7.89 -5.15
CA THR A 51 -7.26 7.31 -3.93
C THR A 51 -6.31 6.37 -3.18
N VAL A 52 -5.57 5.55 -3.92
CA VAL A 52 -4.58 4.64 -3.34
C VAL A 52 -3.42 5.41 -2.70
N THR A 53 -2.87 6.41 -3.39
CA THR A 53 -1.74 7.19 -2.88
C THR A 53 -2.10 8.02 -1.65
N GLU A 54 -3.28 8.65 -1.64
CA GLU A 54 -3.77 9.43 -0.51
C GLU A 54 -3.98 8.54 0.72
N THR A 55 -4.64 7.39 0.55
CA THR A 55 -4.90 6.48 1.67
C THR A 55 -3.62 5.84 2.20
N ALA A 56 -2.67 5.52 1.32
CA ALA A 56 -1.41 4.91 1.70
C ALA A 56 -0.50 5.85 2.49
N ALA A 57 -0.68 7.17 2.38
CA ALA A 57 0.06 8.15 3.18
C ALA A 57 -0.16 7.96 4.70
N ASP A 58 -1.33 7.43 5.09
CA ASP A 58 -1.70 7.21 6.49
C ASP A 58 -1.17 5.89 7.07
N TRP A 59 -0.51 5.04 6.27
CA TRP A 59 -0.06 3.72 6.72
C TRP A 59 1.21 3.76 7.59
N GLY A 60 1.87 4.91 7.70
CA GLY A 60 3.01 5.11 8.60
C GLY A 60 4.26 4.31 8.23
N CYS A 61 4.33 3.78 7.01
CA CYS A 61 5.48 3.07 6.45
C CYS A 61 5.96 3.78 5.17
N PRO A 62 7.26 3.72 4.83
CA PRO A 62 7.73 4.17 3.53
C PRO A 62 7.05 3.38 2.40
N VAL A 63 6.45 4.08 1.43
CA VAL A 63 5.76 3.47 0.29
C VAL A 63 6.43 3.88 -1.01
N ILE A 64 6.73 2.89 -1.84
CA ILE A 64 7.18 3.06 -3.21
C ILE A 64 6.00 2.73 -4.11
N PHE A 65 5.59 3.66 -4.97
CA PHE A 65 4.57 3.41 -5.97
C PHE A 65 5.21 2.93 -7.27
N ALA A 66 4.61 1.93 -7.90
CA ALA A 66 4.96 1.57 -9.26
C ALA A 66 4.69 2.79 -10.17
N ALA A 67 5.68 3.22 -10.94
CA ALA A 67 5.47 4.12 -12.07
C ALA A 67 5.18 3.27 -13.30
N ASP A 68 4.23 3.69 -14.13
CA ASP A 68 4.09 3.12 -15.47
C ASP A 68 5.34 3.47 -16.30
N ALA A 69 5.84 2.47 -17.03
CA ALA A 69 7.03 2.55 -17.88
C ALA A 69 6.74 3.17 -19.24
#